data_AF-A0A1Y5I4A4-F1
#
_entry.id   AF-A0A1Y5I4A4-F1
#
_cell.length_a   1.000
_cell.length_b   1.000
_cell.length_c   1.000
_cell.angle_alpha   90.00
_cell.angle_beta   90.00
_cell.angle_gamma   90.00
#
_symmetry.space_group_name_H-M   'P 1'
#
loop_
_entity.id
_entity.type
_entity.pdbx_description
1 polymer ?
#
loop_
_entity_poly.entity_id
_entity_poly.type
_entity_poly.pdbx_seq_one_letter_code
_entity_poly.pdbx_strand_id
1 'polypeptide(L)'
;MDKDERVLVNLSLLRSTLCSRLHVDHTSARCMVTYFGAGTEVLDERTSGIIAKANASGGNVVSDALKSLAERFAPPRAVRECAVCLLKGERWTYVDGSTSKGQAIVHRSPAIDADNGEWRLTLKLDVESFGCACGHAHDDLI
;
A
#
# COMPACT_ATOMS: atom_id res chain seq x y z
N MET A 1 -16.22 23.11 0.07
CA MET A 1 -15.59 21.78 0.22
C MET A 1 -16.05 20.99 -0.97
N ASP A 2 -15.16 20.71 -1.90
CA ASP A 2 -15.52 20.01 -3.13
C ASP A 2 -16.07 18.62 -2.76
N LYS A 3 -17.08 18.15 -3.48
CA LYS A 3 -17.97 17.07 -3.01
C LYS A 3 -17.29 15.69 -2.95
N ASP A 4 -16.07 15.62 -3.48
CA ASP A 4 -15.33 14.40 -3.75
C ASP A 4 -13.99 14.29 -3.00
N GLU A 5 -13.58 15.28 -2.20
CA GLU A 5 -12.43 15.15 -1.30
C GLU A 5 -12.82 14.36 -0.04
N ARG A 6 -12.46 13.07 -0.03
CA ARG A 6 -12.79 12.16 1.08
C ARG A 6 -11.57 11.40 1.55
N VAL A 7 -11.37 11.43 2.87
CA VAL A 7 -10.39 10.61 3.57
C VAL A 7 -11.13 9.72 4.56
N LEU A 8 -11.00 8.40 4.39
CA LEU A 8 -11.51 7.43 5.36
C LEU A 8 -10.44 7.17 6.41
N VAL A 9 -10.78 7.46 7.67
CA VAL A 9 -9.89 7.27 8.81
C VAL A 9 -10.29 6.01 9.57
N ASN A 10 -9.35 5.09 9.75
CA ASN A 10 -9.53 3.89 10.57
C ASN A 10 -8.43 3.81 11.62
N LEU A 11 -8.81 3.84 12.90
CA LEU A 11 -7.95 3.49 14.02
C LEU A 11 -8.34 2.09 14.49
N SER A 12 -7.39 1.16 14.54
CA SER A 12 -7.68 -0.24 14.82
C SER A 12 -6.67 -0.84 15.78
N LEU A 13 -7.17 -1.51 16.82
CA LEU A 13 -6.39 -2.39 17.67
C LEU A 13 -6.67 -3.84 17.22
N LEU A 14 -5.65 -4.51 16.71
CA LEU A 14 -5.75 -5.79 16.02
C LEU A 14 -5.08 -6.91 16.82
N ARG A 15 -5.71 -8.09 16.80
CA ARG A 15 -5.16 -9.37 17.25
C ARG A 15 -5.03 -10.39 16.12
N SER A 16 -5.26 -9.98 14.88
CA SER A 16 -5.14 -10.86 13.72
C SER A 16 -4.78 -10.06 12.48
N THR A 17 -4.09 -10.72 11.55
CA THR A 17 -3.66 -10.10 10.30
C THR A 17 -4.83 -9.97 9.34
N LEU A 18 -5.17 -8.76 8.93
CA LEU A 18 -6.25 -8.53 7.96
C LEU A 18 -5.82 -8.82 6.52
N CYS A 19 -4.61 -8.39 6.13
CA CYS A 19 -4.10 -8.52 4.76
C CYS A 19 -2.66 -9.02 4.79
N SER A 20 -2.47 -10.33 4.99
CA SER A 20 -1.15 -10.98 5.08
C SER A 20 -0.45 -11.15 3.74
N ARG A 21 -1.18 -11.02 2.63
CA ARG A 21 -0.61 -11.14 1.28
C ARG A 21 -0.13 -9.78 0.77
N LEU A 22 1.00 -9.78 0.06
CA LEU A 22 1.47 -8.62 -0.69
C LEU A 22 0.41 -8.20 -1.72
N HIS A 23 0.02 -6.94 -1.67
CA HIS A 23 -1.02 -6.37 -2.53
C HIS A 23 -0.73 -4.92 -2.86
N VAL A 24 -1.48 -4.42 -3.84
CA VAL A 24 -1.60 -3.00 -4.16
C VAL A 24 -2.97 -2.53 -3.67
N ASP A 25 -3.09 -1.24 -3.35
CA ASP A 25 -4.37 -0.65 -2.99
C ASP A 25 -5.08 -0.02 -4.19
N HIS A 26 -6.40 -0.20 -4.23
CA HIS A 26 -7.29 0.49 -5.16
C HIS A 26 -7.83 1.79 -4.54
N THR A 27 -6.90 2.65 -4.11
CA THR A 27 -7.13 4.00 -3.58
C THR A 27 -6.24 5.00 -4.33
N SER A 28 -6.39 6.31 -4.12
CA SER A 28 -5.45 7.28 -4.69
C SER A 28 -4.11 7.24 -3.95
N ALA A 29 -4.17 7.34 -2.61
CA ALA A 29 -3.06 7.09 -1.72
C ALA A 29 -3.55 6.54 -0.38
N ARG A 30 -2.64 5.89 0.34
CA ARG A 30 -2.86 5.44 1.71
C ARG A 30 -1.77 5.99 2.61
N CYS A 31 -2.15 6.46 3.79
CA CYS A 31 -1.24 6.68 4.90
C CYS A 31 -1.41 5.56 5.93
N MET A 32 -0.30 4.98 6.37
CA MET A 32 -0.26 3.99 7.44
C MET A 32 0.67 4.49 8.55
N VAL A 33 0.19 4.39 9.79
CA VAL A 33 1.00 4.51 11.00
C VAL A 33 0.73 3.30 11.87
N THR A 34 1.78 2.65 12.35
CA THR A 34 1.66 1.63 13.41
C THR A 34 2.15 2.26 14.71
N TYR A 35 1.25 2.49 15.66
CA TYR A 35 1.58 3.07 16.97
C TYR A 35 2.14 2.04 17.95
N PHE A 36 1.78 0.77 17.78
CA PHE A 36 2.25 -0.32 18.62
C PHE A 36 2.21 -1.63 17.82
N GLY A 37 3.24 -2.47 17.98
CA GLY A 37 3.38 -3.76 17.32
C GLY A 37 4.10 -3.68 15.98
N ALA A 38 4.14 -4.81 15.26
CA ALA A 38 4.85 -4.91 13.99
C ALA A 38 4.33 -3.91 12.95
N GLY A 39 5.22 -3.17 12.30
CA GLY A 39 4.85 -2.15 11.32
C GLY A 39 4.44 -2.72 9.95
N THR A 40 3.73 -1.92 9.16
CA THR A 40 3.37 -2.29 7.78
C THR A 40 4.63 -2.67 7.00
N GLU A 41 4.58 -3.78 6.26
CA GLU A 41 5.71 -4.27 5.47
C GLU A 41 5.57 -3.78 4.03
N VAL A 42 6.61 -3.14 3.50
CA VAL A 42 6.59 -2.43 2.21
C VAL A 42 7.75 -2.92 1.34
N LEU A 43 7.48 -3.26 0.08
CA LEU A 43 8.52 -3.53 -0.91
C LEU A 43 9.15 -2.23 -1.39
N ASP A 44 10.40 -2.28 -1.81
CA ASP A 44 11.03 -1.14 -2.46
C ASP A 44 10.27 -0.73 -3.75
N GLU A 45 10.52 0.49 -4.20
CA GLU A 45 9.84 1.10 -5.34
C GLU A 45 10.02 0.26 -6.62
N ARG A 46 11.24 -0.20 -6.91
CA ARG A 46 11.54 -0.94 -8.13
C ARG A 46 10.80 -2.27 -8.14
N THR A 47 10.86 -3.01 -7.04
CA THR A 47 10.16 -4.31 -6.90
C THR A 47 8.64 -4.11 -6.96
N SER A 48 8.13 -3.07 -6.30
CA SER A 48 6.72 -2.70 -6.35
C SER A 48 6.25 -2.41 -7.78
N GLY A 49 6.99 -1.61 -8.54
CA GLY A 49 6.65 -1.26 -9.91
C GLY A 49 6.58 -2.46 -10.85
N ILE A 50 7.49 -3.44 -10.71
CA ILE A 50 7.46 -4.67 -11.51
C ILE A 50 6.19 -5.49 -11.20
N ILE A 51 5.90 -5.70 -9.91
CA ILE A 51 4.74 -6.49 -9.47
C ILE A 51 3.43 -5.80 -9.82
N ALA A 52 3.33 -4.48 -9.61
CA ALA A 52 2.14 -3.69 -9.90
C ALA A 52 1.83 -3.68 -11.40
N LYS A 53 2.83 -3.49 -12.28
CA LYS A 53 2.66 -3.59 -13.74
C LYS A 53 2.14 -4.98 -14.17
N ALA A 54 2.70 -6.05 -13.60
CA ALA A 54 2.25 -7.42 -13.87
C ALA A 54 0.79 -7.65 -13.43
N ASN A 55 0.42 -7.13 -12.26
CA ASN A 55 -0.95 -7.18 -11.73
C ASN A 55 -1.93 -6.42 -12.64
N ALA A 56 -1.60 -5.18 -13.00
CA ALA A 56 -2.40 -4.31 -13.86
C ALA A 56 -2.68 -4.90 -15.26
N SER A 57 -1.76 -5.74 -15.75
CA SER A 57 -1.84 -6.41 -17.05
C SER A 57 -2.70 -7.70 -17.02
N GLY A 58 -3.35 -8.02 -15.89
CA GLY A 58 -4.18 -9.21 -15.73
C GLY A 58 -3.40 -10.51 -15.48
N GLY A 59 -2.08 -10.41 -15.29
CA GLY A 59 -1.20 -11.55 -15.05
C GLY A 59 -1.20 -12.00 -13.60
N ASN A 60 -2.33 -12.44 -13.03
CA ASN A 60 -2.42 -12.83 -11.61
C ASN A 60 -1.39 -13.90 -11.23
N VAL A 61 -1.21 -14.94 -12.06
CA VAL A 61 -0.21 -15.99 -11.84
C VAL A 61 1.21 -15.42 -11.84
N VAL A 62 1.51 -14.51 -12.77
CA VAL A 62 2.84 -13.88 -12.89
C VAL A 62 3.10 -12.96 -11.70
N SER A 63 2.11 -12.14 -11.32
CA SER A 63 2.22 -11.24 -10.16
C SER A 63 2.43 -12.03 -8.88
N ASP A 64 1.72 -13.14 -8.68
CA ASP A 64 1.87 -13.97 -7.48
C ASP A 64 3.22 -14.70 -7.43
N ALA A 65 3.74 -15.15 -8.58
CA ALA A 65 5.09 -15.67 -8.69
C ALA A 65 6.14 -14.58 -8.35
N LEU A 66 5.97 -13.36 -8.85
CA LEU A 66 6.84 -12.22 -8.55
C LEU A 66 6.79 -11.82 -7.08
N LYS A 67 5.62 -11.83 -6.42
CA LYS A 67 5.50 -11.59 -4.98
C LYS A 67 6.25 -12.65 -4.18
N SER A 68 6.07 -13.91 -4.54
CA SER A 68 6.78 -15.03 -3.89
C SER A 68 8.30 -14.93 -4.07
N LEU A 69 8.75 -14.47 -5.25
CA LEU A 69 10.16 -14.21 -5.52
C LEU A 69 10.69 -13.03 -4.70
N ALA A 70 9.91 -11.94 -4.61
CA ALA A 70 10.26 -10.78 -3.82
C ALA A 70 10.43 -11.14 -2.34
N GLU A 71 9.51 -11.91 -1.75
CA GLU A 71 9.63 -12.36 -0.36
C GLU A 71 10.95 -13.10 -0.06
N ARG A 72 11.55 -13.74 -1.06
CA ARG A 72 12.81 -14.47 -0.92
C ARG A 72 14.06 -13.64 -1.24
N PHE A 73 14.00 -12.77 -2.24
CA PHE A 73 15.19 -12.12 -2.81
C PHE A 73 15.22 -10.59 -2.65
N ALA A 74 14.08 -9.97 -2.39
CA ALA A 74 13.92 -8.54 -2.11
C ALA A 74 12.80 -8.35 -1.07
N PRO A 75 12.97 -8.88 0.15
CA PRO A 75 11.89 -8.98 1.12
C PRO A 75 11.39 -7.59 1.52
N PRO A 76 10.08 -7.47 1.83
CA PRO A 76 9.52 -6.20 2.28
C PRO A 76 10.14 -5.78 3.61
N ARG A 77 10.26 -4.47 3.82
CA ARG A 77 10.79 -3.89 5.05
C ARG A 77 9.64 -3.41 5.92
N ALA A 78 9.70 -3.75 7.20
CA ALA A 78 8.76 -3.22 8.18
C ALA A 78 9.03 -1.73 8.42
N VAL A 79 7.98 -0.92 8.32
CA VAL A 79 7.99 0.49 8.73
C VAL A 79 8.15 0.55 10.25
N ARG A 80 8.99 1.45 10.76
CA ARG A 80 9.19 1.62 12.20
C ARG A 80 7.89 2.09 12.89
N GLU A 81 7.68 1.67 14.14
CA GLU A 81 6.62 2.23 14.97
C GLU A 81 6.65 3.77 15.00
N CYS A 82 5.46 4.36 15.00
CA CYS A 82 5.22 5.79 14.96
C CYS A 82 5.81 6.53 13.74
N ALA A 83 6.37 5.82 12.76
CA ALA A 83 6.72 6.42 11.48
C ALA A 83 5.47 6.54 10.59
N VAL A 84 5.43 7.62 9.80
CA VAL A 84 4.39 7.85 8.80
C VAL A 84 4.83 7.21 7.50
N CYS A 85 4.03 6.27 6.98
CA CYS A 85 4.25 5.64 5.69
C CYS A 85 3.17 6.09 4.71
N LEU A 86 3.59 6.71 3.61
CA LEU A 86 2.72 7.11 2.51
C LEU A 86 2.90 6.12 1.35
N LEU A 87 1.79 5.61 0.84
CA LEU A 87 1.73 4.57 -0.18
C LEU A 87 0.91 5.07 -1.35
N LYS A 88 1.50 5.10 -2.55
CA LYS A 88 0.77 5.36 -3.79
C LYS A 88 -0.14 4.17 -4.11
N GLY A 89 -1.42 4.43 -4.36
CA GLY A 89 -2.37 3.43 -4.84
C GLY A 89 -2.57 3.48 -6.35
N GLU A 90 -3.52 2.71 -6.87
CA GLU A 90 -3.78 2.59 -8.33
C GLU A 90 -4.85 3.54 -8.88
N ARG A 91 -5.54 4.30 -8.03
CA ARG A 91 -6.66 5.18 -8.43
C ARG A 91 -6.31 6.67 -8.46
N TRP A 92 -5.03 7.03 -8.38
CA TRP A 92 -4.64 8.42 -8.53
C TRP A 92 -4.94 8.87 -9.96
N THR A 93 -5.81 9.86 -10.14
CA THR A 93 -6.25 10.35 -11.46
C THR A 93 -5.33 11.45 -11.99
N TYR A 94 -4.92 11.32 -13.26
CA TYR A 94 -4.13 12.30 -14.00
C TYR A 94 -5.01 13.24 -14.83
N VAL A 95 -4.46 14.37 -15.31
CA VAL A 95 -5.23 15.39 -16.07
C VAL A 95 -5.84 14.82 -17.35
N ASP A 96 -5.20 13.84 -17.96
CA ASP A 96 -5.68 13.16 -19.17
C ASP A 96 -6.79 12.12 -18.89
N GLY A 97 -7.21 11.96 -17.63
CA GLY A 97 -8.22 11.01 -17.19
C GLY A 97 -7.69 9.58 -16.96
N SER A 98 -6.40 9.33 -17.18
CA SER A 98 -5.76 8.06 -16.82
C SER A 98 -5.55 7.94 -15.31
N THR A 99 -5.20 6.75 -14.82
CA THR A 99 -4.89 6.52 -13.40
C THR A 99 -3.49 5.95 -13.18
N SER A 100 -3.00 5.98 -11.94
CA SER A 100 -1.75 5.33 -11.51
C SER A 100 -1.77 3.80 -11.51
N LYS A 101 -2.66 3.17 -12.27
CA LYS A 101 -2.77 1.72 -12.37
C LYS A 101 -1.43 1.10 -12.76
N GLY A 102 -0.98 0.08 -12.03
CA GLY A 102 0.32 -0.55 -12.25
C GLY A 102 1.52 0.22 -11.71
N GLN A 103 1.31 1.29 -10.94
CA GLN A 103 2.38 2.11 -10.33
C GLN A 103 2.25 2.18 -8.79
N ALA A 104 1.46 1.29 -8.19
CA ALA A 104 1.22 1.30 -6.76
C ALA A 104 2.38 0.67 -5.97
N ILE A 105 2.56 1.13 -4.73
CA ILE A 105 3.49 0.51 -3.79
C ILE A 105 2.89 -0.79 -3.24
N VAL A 106 3.67 -1.87 -3.36
CA VAL A 106 3.25 -3.19 -2.90
C VAL A 106 3.61 -3.34 -1.43
N HIS A 107 2.62 -3.70 -0.63
CA HIS A 107 2.77 -3.80 0.82
C HIS A 107 1.84 -4.88 1.40
N ARG A 108 2.01 -5.17 2.69
CA ARG A 108 1.13 -6.06 3.46
C ARG A 108 1.10 -5.67 4.93
N SER A 109 0.11 -6.20 5.64
CA SER A 109 0.17 -6.24 7.10
C SER A 109 1.07 -7.41 7.53
N PRO A 110 2.01 -7.21 8.47
CA PRO A 110 2.80 -8.30 9.03
C PRO A 110 1.90 -9.31 9.75
N ALA A 111 2.40 -10.53 9.92
CA ALA A 111 1.74 -11.52 10.76
C ALA A 111 1.63 -11.02 12.21
N ILE A 112 0.50 -11.30 12.86
CA ILE A 112 0.28 -11.09 14.29
C ILE A 112 0.19 -12.46 14.95
N ASP A 113 1.09 -12.75 15.88
CA ASP A 113 1.07 -13.96 16.71
C ASP A 113 0.16 -13.76 17.93
N ALA A 114 -1.13 -13.93 17.71
CA ALA A 114 -2.16 -13.74 18.72
C ALA A 114 -2.04 -14.70 19.92
N ASP A 115 -1.50 -15.90 19.67
CA ASP A 115 -1.33 -16.96 20.65
C ASP A 115 -0.19 -16.63 21.62
N ASN A 116 0.84 -15.91 21.13
CA ASN A 116 1.91 -15.34 21.96
C ASN A 116 1.60 -13.92 22.48
N GLY A 117 0.34 -13.47 22.36
CA GLY A 117 -0.13 -12.22 22.96
C GLY A 117 0.25 -10.96 22.18
N GLU A 118 0.62 -11.07 20.90
CA GLU A 118 0.92 -9.89 20.08
C GLU A 118 -0.34 -9.07 19.78
N TRP A 119 -0.15 -7.75 19.75
CA TRP A 119 -1.17 -6.78 19.36
C TRP A 119 -0.58 -5.78 18.37
N ARG A 120 -1.46 -5.18 17.57
CA ARG A 120 -1.07 -4.13 16.65
C ARG A 120 -2.07 -2.97 16.67
N LEU A 121 -1.62 -1.78 17.06
CA LEU A 121 -2.41 -0.55 17.01
C LEU A 121 -2.03 0.25 15.76
N THR A 122 -2.97 0.47 14.85
CA THR A 122 -2.71 1.13 13.57
C THR A 122 -3.68 2.26 13.27
N LEU A 123 -3.18 3.30 12.61
CA LEU A 123 -3.98 4.31 11.92
C LEU A 123 -3.80 4.12 10.42
N LYS A 124 -4.93 4.06 9.71
CA LYS A 124 -5.02 4.01 8.27
C LYS A 124 -5.84 5.19 7.76
N LEU A 125 -5.30 5.95 6.82
CA LEU A 125 -6.02 6.98 6.08
C LEU A 125 -6.07 6.56 4.61
N ASP A 126 -7.27 6.36 4.07
CA ASP A 126 -7.48 6.10 2.66
C ASP A 126 -7.97 7.37 1.97
N VAL A 127 -7.17 7.91 1.05
CA VAL A 127 -7.56 9.07 0.23
C VAL A 127 -8.27 8.55 -1.03
N GLU A 128 -9.58 8.72 -1.10
CA GLU A 128 -10.36 8.26 -2.26
C GLU A 128 -10.07 9.12 -3.50
N SER A 129 -10.06 10.45 -3.32
CA SER A 129 -9.72 11.45 -4.33
C SER A 129 -9.07 12.66 -3.66
N PHE A 130 -8.10 13.26 -4.36
CA PHE A 130 -7.41 14.48 -3.93
C PHE A 130 -8.10 15.76 -4.38
N GLY A 131 -9.23 15.68 -5.09
CA GLY A 131 -9.94 16.85 -5.63
C GLY A 131 -9.18 17.57 -6.76
N CYS A 132 -7.98 17.10 -7.12
CA CYS A 132 -7.17 17.63 -8.20
C CYS A 132 -6.52 16.50 -9.00
N ALA A 133 -6.23 16.79 -10.27
CA ALA A 133 -5.47 15.92 -11.14
C ALA A 133 -4.04 16.46 -11.28
N CYS A 134 -3.01 15.60 -11.20
CA CYS A 134 -1.63 16.04 -11.40
C CYS A 134 -1.31 16.14 -12.90
N GLY A 135 -0.53 17.17 -13.26
CA GLY A 135 -0.26 17.52 -14.67
C GLY A 135 0.53 16.47 -15.45
N HIS A 136 1.28 15.61 -14.77
CA HIS A 136 2.09 14.55 -15.39
C HIS A 136 2.21 13.33 -14.46
N ALA A 137 2.49 12.16 -15.04
CA ALA A 137 3.01 11.02 -14.30
C ALA A 137 4.42 11.39 -13.80
N HIS A 138 4.63 11.33 -12.49
CA HIS A 138 5.96 11.42 -11.91
C HIS A 138 6.54 10.01 -11.94
N ASP A 139 7.40 9.74 -12.91
CA ASP A 139 8.14 8.47 -13.00
C ASP A 139 9.21 8.33 -11.90
N ASP A 140 9.47 9.43 -11.17
CA ASP A 140 10.34 9.47 -9.99
C ASP A 140 9.52 9.91 -8.76
N LEU A 141 9.23 8.99 -7.86
CA LEU A 141 8.76 9.28 -6.51
C LEU A 141 9.85 8.81 -5.54
N ILE A 142 10.48 9.78 -4.86
CA ILE A 142 11.53 9.64 -3.82
C ILE A 142 11.41 8.36 -2.99
#